data_AF-A0A7C2I116-F1
#
_entry.id   AF-A0A7C2I116-F1
#
_cell.length_a   1.000
_cell.length_b   1.000
_cell.length_c   1.000
_cell.angle_alpha   90.00
_cell.angle_beta   90.00
_cell.angle_gamma   90.00
#
_symmetry.space_group_name_H-M   'P 1'
#
loop_
_entity.id
_entity.type
_entity.pdbx_description
1 polymer ?
#
loop_
_entity_poly.entity_id
_entity_poly.type
_entity_poly.pdbx_seq_one_letter_code
_entity_poly.pdbx_strand_id
1 'polypeptide(L)' 'PAVLPFAGGYGVEVALTIRAARRGYRVREIPLPMHHRETGRSLSGFLHRGRQFRDVLLTLGRLFWECRRLGRMTG' A
#
# COMPACT_ATOMS: atom_id res chain seq x y z
N PRO A 1 -15.63 -5.24 -8.45
CA PRO A 1 -15.25 -4.73 -7.11
C PRO A 1 -14.23 -3.58 -7.25
N ALA A 2 -14.38 -2.49 -6.48
CA ALA A 2 -13.72 -1.20 -6.77
C ALA A 2 -12.20 -1.18 -6.57
N VAL A 3 -11.62 -1.96 -5.65
CA VAL A 3 -10.18 -1.89 -5.31
C VAL A 3 -9.50 -3.27 -5.22
N LEU A 4 -10.23 -4.34 -5.52
CA LEU A 4 -9.71 -5.71 -5.54
C LEU A 4 -8.78 -5.98 -6.73
N PRO A 5 -7.89 -6.98 -6.62
CA PRO A 5 -7.63 -7.86 -5.45
C PRO A 5 -6.79 -7.21 -4.35
N PHE A 6 -7.04 -7.50 -3.07
CA PHE A 6 -6.18 -6.98 -1.99
C PHE A 6 -4.72 -7.45 -2.14
N ALA A 7 -3.76 -6.57 -1.80
CA ALA A 7 -2.37 -6.97 -1.65
C ALA A 7 -2.18 -7.68 -0.31
N GLY A 8 -1.19 -8.59 -0.23
CA GLY A 8 -0.87 -9.31 0.99
C GLY A 8 0.02 -8.50 1.93
N GLY A 9 -0.03 -8.83 3.22
CA GLY A 9 0.82 -8.21 4.25
C GLY A 9 0.63 -6.69 4.33
N TYR A 10 1.73 -5.97 4.55
CA TYR A 10 1.73 -4.51 4.72
C TYR A 10 1.47 -3.73 3.42
N GLY A 11 1.43 -4.41 2.28
CA GLY A 11 1.09 -3.80 0.99
C GLY A 11 -0.39 -3.46 0.82
N VAL A 12 -1.27 -4.02 1.67
CA VAL A 12 -2.73 -3.90 1.51
C VAL A 12 -3.20 -2.44 1.48
N GLU A 13 -2.74 -1.62 2.44
CA GLU A 13 -3.13 -0.22 2.59
C GLU A 13 -2.64 0.62 1.40
N VAL A 14 -1.41 0.36 0.95
CA VAL A 14 -0.79 1.04 -0.19
C VAL A 14 -1.55 0.71 -1.48
N ALA A 15 -1.85 -0.56 -1.73
CA ALA A 15 -2.59 -0.97 -2.92
C ALA A 15 -4.00 -0.41 -2.95
N LEU A 16 -4.68 -0.38 -1.81
CA LEU A 16 -6.01 0.19 -1.67
C LEU A 16 -6.01 1.67 -2.04
N THR A 17 -5.10 2.44 -1.44
CA THR A 17 -4.99 3.89 -1.65
C THR A 17 -4.67 4.21 -3.10
N ILE A 18 -3.68 3.55 -3.69
CA ILE A 18 -3.30 3.78 -5.10
C ILE A 18 -4.45 3.42 -6.04
N ARG A 19 -5.14 2.30 -5.81
CA ARG A 19 -6.24 1.88 -6.68
C ARG A 19 -7.47 2.75 -6.57
N ALA A 20 -7.78 3.26 -5.38
CA ALA A 20 -8.85 4.23 -5.17
C ALA A 20 -8.51 5.54 -5.92
N ALA A 21 -7.30 6.06 -5.71
CA ALA A 21 -6.84 7.28 -6.39
C ALA A 21 -6.87 7.14 -7.93
N ARG A 22 -6.36 6.02 -8.47
CA ARG A 22 -6.34 5.75 -9.92
C ARG A 22 -7.72 5.59 -10.55
N ARG A 23 -8.75 5.27 -9.76
CA ARG A 23 -10.14 5.16 -10.22
C ARG A 23 -10.92 6.47 -10.07
N GLY A 24 -10.26 7.56 -9.69
CA GLY A 24 -10.89 8.87 -9.54
C GLY A 24 -11.70 9.02 -8.25
N TYR A 25 -11.55 8.11 -7.28
CA TYR A 25 -12.16 8.31 -5.97
C TYR A 25 -11.45 9.43 -5.22
N ARG A 26 -12.20 10.17 -4.39
CA ARG A 26 -11.61 11.13 -3.44
C ARG A 26 -11.16 10.41 -2.18
N VAL A 27 -9.88 10.49 -1.87
CA VAL A 27 -9.29 10.03 -0.60
C VAL A 27 -9.25 11.21 0.35
N ARG A 28 -9.73 11.03 1.58
CA ARG A 28 -9.72 12.04 2.65
C ARG A 28 -9.14 11.43 3.91
N GLU A 29 -8.19 12.13 4.51
CA GLU A 29 -7.69 11.81 5.85
C GLU A 29 -8.61 12.45 6.88
N ILE A 30 -9.08 11.65 7.83
CA ILE A 30 -9.94 12.11 8.93
C ILE A 30 -9.11 12.02 10.21
N PRO A 31 -8.86 13.14 10.91
CA PRO A 31 -8.18 13.11 12.19
C PRO A 31 -8.98 12.26 13.18
N LEU A 32 -8.29 11.31 13.82
CA LEU A 32 -8.86 10.49 14.89
C LEU A 32 -8.00 10.65 16.14
N PRO A 33 -8.59 10.56 17.35
CA PRO A 33 -7.86 10.59 18.61
C PRO A 33 -7.12 9.25 18.83
N MET A 34 -6.22 8.91 17.91
CA MET A 34 -5.41 7.70 17.93
C MET A 34 -3.93 8.07 17.91
N HIS A 35 -3.16 7.44 18.78
CA HIS A 35 -1.71 7.59 18.84
C HIS A 35 -1.05 6.24 18.64
N HIS A 36 0.04 6.24 17.86
CA HIS A 36 0.84 5.04 17.71
C HIS A 36 1.57 4.73 19.03
N ARG A 37 1.38 3.52 19.56
CA ARG A 37 2.15 3.04 20.70
C ARG A 37 3.49 2.52 20.18
N GLU A 38 4.51 3.36 20.24
CA GLU A 38 5.88 2.94 19.92
C GLU A 38 6.39 1.97 21.00
N THR A 39 6.27 0.66 20.74
CA THR A 39 7.08 -0.33 21.45
C THR A 39 8.53 -0.11 21.03
N GLY A 40 9.42 0.02 22.02
CA GLY A 40 10.78 0.56 21.85
C GLY A 40 11.62 -0.04 20.72
N ARG A 41 12.72 0.65 20.38
CA ARG A 41 13.63 0.32 19.28
C ARG A 41 14.43 -0.97 19.56
N SER A 42 13.79 -2.12 19.43
CA SER A 42 14.45 -3.42 19.49
C SER A 42 14.92 -3.86 18.10
N LEU A 43 15.95 -4.71 18.05
CA LEU A 43 16.45 -5.32 16.82
C LEU A 43 15.33 -6.09 16.08
N SER A 44 14.44 -6.74 16.85
CA SER A 44 13.23 -7.41 16.33
C SER A 44 12.27 -6.42 15.67
N GLY A 45 12.07 -5.24 16.28
CA GLY A 45 11.28 -4.16 15.69
C GLY A 45 11.87 -3.62 14.38
N PHE A 46 13.20 -3.55 14.27
CA PHE A 46 13.86 -3.17 13.02
C PHE A 46 13.65 -4.22 11.92
N LEU A 47 13.87 -5.51 12.21
CA LEU A 47 13.62 -6.60 11.26
C LEU A 47 12.15 -6.65 10.83
N HIS A 48 11.22 -6.40 11.76
CA HIS A 48 9.80 -6.30 11.46
C HIS A 48 9.51 -5.18 10.46
N ARG A 49 10.01 -3.96 10.69
CA ARG A 49 9.88 -2.83 9.76
C ARG A 49 10.58 -3.11 8.41
N GLY A 50 11.68 -3.86 8.40
CA GLY A 50 12.32 -4.34 7.18
C GLY A 50 11.39 -5.25 6.35
N ARG A 51 10.67 -6.17 6.99
CA ARG A 51 9.65 -7.00 6.33
C ARG A 51 8.48 -6.15 5.81
N GLN A 52 8.02 -5.17 6.59
CA GLN A 52 6.99 -4.21 6.16
C GLN A 52 7.42 -3.48 4.88
N PHE A 53 8.66 -2.96 4.87
CA PHE A 53 9.22 -2.26 3.73
C PHE A 53 9.29 -3.14 2.48
N ARG A 54 9.76 -4.39 2.61
CA ARG A 54 9.80 -5.35 1.49
C ARG A 54 8.41 -5.61 0.91
N ASP A 55 7.40 -5.81 1.76
CA ASP A 55 6.03 -6.08 1.31
C ASP A 55 5.43 -4.87 0.55
N VAL A 56 5.72 -3.65 1.01
CA VAL A 56 5.36 -2.40 0.31
C VAL A 56 6.06 -2.29 -1.04
N LEU A 57 7.37 -2.54 -1.10
CA LEU A 57 8.16 -2.44 -2.33
C LEU A 57 7.67 -3.42 -3.40
N LEU A 58 7.41 -4.67 -3.02
CA LEU A 58 6.85 -5.68 -3.92
C LEU A 58 5.47 -5.26 -4.45
N THR A 59 4.63 -4.69 -3.59
CA THR A 59 3.30 -4.19 -3.95
C THR A 59 3.40 -3.04 -4.96
N LEU A 60 4.30 -2.08 -4.74
CA LEU A 60 4.55 -0.99 -5.68
C LEU A 60 5.04 -1.52 -7.04
N GLY A 61 5.96 -2.47 -7.06
CA GLY A 61 6.43 -3.11 -8.30
C GLY A 61 5.31 -3.81 -9.07
N ARG A 62 4.43 -4.52 -8.36
CA ARG A 62 3.24 -5.15 -8.96
C ARG A 62 2.28 -4.12 -9.54
N LEU A 63 1.94 -3.07 -8.79
CA LEU A 63 1.04 -2.02 -9.26
C LEU A 63 1.64 -1.27 -10.46
N PHE A 64 2.93 -0.99 -10.44
CA PHE A 64 3.63 -0.38 -11.56
C PHE A 64 3.50 -1.24 -12.83
N TRP A 65 3.68 -2.55 -12.71
CA TRP A 65 3.53 -3.46 -13.84
C TRP A 65 2.08 -3.57 -14.33
N GLU A 66 1.10 -3.62 -13.41
CA GLU A 66 -0.34 -3.55 -13.74
C GLU A 66 -0.67 -2.27 -14.53
N CYS A 67 -0.15 -1.13 -14.09
CA CYS A 67 -0.35 0.16 -14.75
C CYS A 67 0.31 0.23 -16.13
N ARG A 68 1.54 -0.27 -16.27
CA ARG A 68 2.23 -0.33 -17.55
C ARG A 68 1.57 -1.30 -18.54
N ARG A 69 0.95 -2.37 -18.06
CA ARG A 69 0.20 -3.30 -18.91
C ARG A 69 -1.08 -2.66 -19.45
N LEU A 70 -1.82 -1.93 -18.61
CA LEU A 70 -3.04 -1.24 -19.01
C LEU A 70 -2.78 -0.12 -20.03
N GLY A 71 -1.69 0.64 -19.86
CA GLY A 71 -1.31 1.69 -20.83
C GLY A 71 -0.95 1.19 -22.22
N ARG A 72 -0.69 -0.12 -22.42
CA ARG A 72 -0.48 -0.74 -23.73
C ARG A 72 -1.77 -1.19 -24.43
N MET A 73 -2.91 -1.18 -23.74
CA MET A 73 -4.20 -1.63 -24.30
C MET A 73 -5.09 -0.46 -24.76
N THR A 74 -4.71 0.77 -24.42
CA THR A 74 -5.43 2.01 -24.78
C THR A 74 -4.66 2.86 -25.78
N GLY A 75 -3.62 2.30 -26.39
CA GLY A 75 -2.81 2.92 -27.46
C GLY A 75 -3.09 2.27 -28.80
#